data_AF-A0A1G6W5Y3-F1
#
_entry.id   AF-A0A1G6W5Y3-F1
#
_cell.length_a   1.000
_cell.length_b   1.000
_cell.length_c   1.000
_cell.angle_alpha   90.00
_cell.angle_beta   90.00
_cell.angle_gamma   90.00
#
_symmetry.space_group_name_H-M   'P 1'
#
loop_
_entity.id
_entity.type
_entity.pdbx_description
1 polymer ?
#
loop_
_entity_poly.entity_id
_entity_poly.type
_entity_poly.pdbx_seq_one_letter_code
_entity_poly.pdbx_strand_id
1 'polypeptide(L)'
;MSNRSQLRFIHRNESAAEQDSTNRIAQVYRHSDGYPESVLQDLTRLKQLLDETRTERGPSYAAAQFIFLEMLSSMSLYMDKRCERSIRADQPEDLLDPSNMAHLEQPLFLLGHGVEDSATGIHGDEEYLDIVELPTQAPFDEPAEWTVKVSDHAGFPRWDGPTDEAFEQASWQFQGSLEAALEELRVKSVCNDARFRTCYQQRGPQQR
;
A
#
# COMPACT_ATOMS: atom_id res chain seq x y z
N MET A 1 -14.95 1.74 -8.17
CA MET A 1 -14.48 0.36 -7.96
C MET A 1 -13.38 0.46 -6.93
N SER A 2 -13.40 -0.37 -5.88
CA SER A 2 -12.34 -0.38 -4.87
C SER A 2 -11.26 -1.32 -5.38
N ASN A 3 -10.13 -0.77 -5.81
CA ASN A 3 -9.00 -1.57 -6.24
C ASN A 3 -8.28 -2.13 -5.02
N ARG A 4 -7.96 -3.41 -5.07
CA ARG A 4 -7.32 -4.15 -3.97
C ARG A 4 -5.91 -4.53 -4.35
N SER A 5 -5.01 -4.48 -3.37
CA SER A 5 -3.63 -4.89 -3.59
C SER A 5 -3.07 -5.64 -2.39
N GLN A 6 -2.06 -6.47 -2.68
CA GLN A 6 -1.24 -7.11 -1.66
C GLN A 6 0.13 -6.45 -1.63
N LEU A 7 0.56 -6.00 -0.45
CA LEU A 7 1.91 -5.50 -0.23
C LEU A 7 2.69 -6.51 0.61
N ARG A 8 3.90 -6.83 0.18
CA ARG A 8 4.81 -7.74 0.87
C ARG A 8 6.13 -7.04 1.17
N PHE A 9 6.37 -6.79 2.45
CA PHE A 9 7.63 -6.24 2.95
C PHE A 9 8.59 -7.40 3.22
N ILE A 10 9.81 -7.31 2.69
CA ILE A 10 10.86 -8.32 2.89
C ILE A 10 12.21 -7.66 3.16
N HIS A 11 13.14 -8.38 3.79
CA HIS A 11 14.54 -7.96 3.82
C HIS A 11 15.26 -8.34 2.52
N ARG A 12 16.12 -7.43 2.03
CA ARG A 12 17.08 -7.70 0.96
C ARG A 12 18.08 -8.73 1.47
N ASN A 13 18.07 -9.92 0.85
CA ASN A 13 18.92 -11.05 1.24
C ASN A 13 20.42 -10.72 1.12
N GLU A 14 21.02 -10.20 2.19
CA GLU A 14 22.47 -10.22 2.38
C GLU A 14 22.79 -11.19 3.50
N SER A 15 23.11 -12.42 3.11
CA SER A 15 23.61 -13.53 3.94
C SER A 15 22.69 -14.05 5.07
N ALA A 16 22.24 -15.29 4.89
CA ALA A 16 21.31 -16.03 5.74
C ALA A 16 21.83 -16.46 7.13
N ALA A 17 22.55 -15.61 7.85
CA ALA A 17 23.05 -15.95 9.19
C ALA A 17 22.41 -15.05 10.27
N GLU A 18 21.56 -15.68 11.11
CA GLU A 18 21.13 -15.22 12.44
C GLU A 18 20.08 -14.10 12.53
N GLN A 19 19.02 -14.15 11.72
CA GLN A 19 17.76 -13.47 12.06
C GLN A 19 16.60 -14.45 12.11
N ASP A 20 15.82 -14.34 13.19
CA ASP A 20 14.57 -15.05 13.48
C ASP A 20 13.73 -15.16 12.21
N SER A 21 13.46 -16.39 11.79
CA SER A 21 12.80 -16.69 10.51
C SER A 21 11.40 -16.07 10.40
N THR A 22 10.81 -15.69 11.53
CA THR A 22 9.45 -15.14 11.64
C THR A 22 9.34 -13.66 11.24
N ASN A 23 10.44 -12.89 11.19
CA ASN A 23 10.39 -11.43 10.95
C ASN A 23 10.87 -11.02 9.54
N ARG A 24 11.01 -11.99 8.63
CA ARG A 24 11.58 -11.75 7.29
C ARG A 24 10.57 -11.25 6.28
N ILE A 25 9.29 -11.56 6.50
CA ILE A 25 8.21 -11.24 5.57
C ILE A 25 7.06 -10.70 6.41
N ALA A 26 6.52 -9.56 6.01
CA ALA A 26 5.27 -9.04 6.54
C ALA A 26 4.35 -8.70 5.36
N GLN A 27 3.10 -9.08 5.48
CA GLN A 27 2.16 -8.99 4.37
C GLN A 27 0.91 -8.19 4.78
N VAL A 28 0.57 -7.22 3.94
CA VAL A 28 -0.54 -6.29 4.15
C VAL A 28 -1.50 -6.40 2.98
N TYR A 29 -2.77 -6.61 3.28
CA TYR A 29 -3.85 -6.50 2.31
C TYR A 29 -4.41 -5.08 2.36
N ARG A 30 -4.58 -4.45 1.19
CA ARG A 30 -5.20 -3.14 1.02
C ARG A 30 -6.54 -3.32 0.32
N HIS A 31 -7.63 -3.00 1.01
CA HIS A 31 -8.98 -3.18 0.52
C HIS A 31 -9.43 -2.03 -0.42
N SER A 32 -8.81 -0.87 -0.32
CA SER A 32 -9.17 0.32 -1.12
C SER A 32 -7.97 1.09 -1.62
N ASP A 33 -8.10 1.61 -2.84
CA ASP A 33 -7.08 2.41 -3.52
C ASP A 33 -5.75 1.67 -3.72
N GLY A 34 -5.82 0.37 -4.00
CA GLY A 34 -4.68 -0.49 -4.32
C GLY A 34 -4.05 -0.22 -5.70
N TYR A 35 -4.24 0.96 -6.29
CA TYR A 35 -3.54 1.33 -7.50
C TYR A 35 -2.05 1.53 -7.19
N PRO A 36 -1.13 1.11 -8.08
CA PRO A 36 0.30 1.26 -7.87
C PRO A 36 0.73 2.70 -7.56
N GLU A 37 0.13 3.69 -8.23
CA GLU A 37 0.45 5.10 -7.99
C GLU A 37 0.14 5.52 -6.54
N SER A 38 -1.02 5.13 -6.00
CA SER A 38 -1.40 5.45 -4.62
C SER A 38 -0.51 4.71 -3.64
N VAL A 39 -0.32 3.40 -3.83
CA VAL A 39 0.57 2.58 -2.98
C VAL A 39 1.98 3.15 -2.91
N LEU A 40 2.57 3.52 -4.05
CA LEU A 40 3.92 4.09 -4.09
C LEU A 40 4.00 5.46 -3.40
N GLN A 41 2.98 6.31 -3.53
CA GLN A 41 2.93 7.59 -2.80
C GLN A 41 2.93 7.39 -1.29
N ASP A 42 2.14 6.44 -0.80
CA ASP A 42 2.02 6.13 0.62
C ASP A 42 3.32 5.51 1.15
N LEU A 43 3.96 4.62 0.36
CA LEU A 43 5.28 4.07 0.67
C LEU A 43 6.38 5.14 0.71
N THR A 44 6.39 6.09 -0.24
CA THR A 44 7.35 7.20 -0.22
C THR A 44 7.17 8.07 1.02
N ARG A 45 5.92 8.38 1.40
CA ARG A 45 5.64 9.15 2.62
C ARG A 45 6.09 8.40 3.87
N LEU A 46 5.83 7.09 3.96
CA LEU A 46 6.32 6.25 5.03
C LEU A 46 7.86 6.30 5.09
N LYS A 47 8.54 6.04 3.97
CA LYS A 47 10.00 6.02 3.92
C LYS A 47 10.60 7.34 4.39
N GLN A 48 10.09 8.46 3.88
CA GLN A 48 10.54 9.79 4.31
C GLN A 48 10.40 9.98 5.83
N LEU A 49 9.26 9.60 6.41
CA LEU A 49 9.04 9.70 7.85
C LEU A 49 10.02 8.83 8.64
N LEU A 50 10.26 7.59 8.20
CA LEU A 50 11.20 6.68 8.85
C LEU A 50 12.64 7.20 8.79
N ASP A 51 13.02 7.86 7.70
CA ASP A 51 14.34 8.44 7.51
C ASP A 51 14.56 9.67 8.40
N GLU A 52 13.60 10.60 8.38
CA GLU A 52 13.65 11.82 9.19
C GLU A 52 13.71 11.53 10.70
N THR A 53 13.07 10.43 11.12
CA THR A 53 13.00 10.04 12.54
C THR A 53 14.00 8.95 12.91
N ARG A 54 14.72 8.37 11.94
CA ARG A 54 15.66 7.23 12.12
C ARG A 54 15.00 6.01 12.79
N THR A 55 13.74 5.75 12.42
CA THR A 55 12.95 4.65 12.98
C THR A 55 12.71 3.51 12.01
N GLU A 56 13.43 3.46 10.88
CA GLU A 56 13.42 2.27 10.02
C GLU A 56 13.87 1.04 10.81
N ARG A 57 13.13 -0.06 10.65
CA ARG A 57 13.35 -1.37 11.29
C ARG A 57 13.04 -2.45 10.23
N GLY A 58 12.72 -3.66 10.66
CA GLY A 58 12.40 -4.76 9.74
C GLY A 58 10.99 -4.72 9.13
N PRO A 59 10.68 -5.69 8.25
CA PRO A 59 9.42 -5.83 7.53
C PRO A 59 8.16 -5.67 8.38
N SER A 60 8.06 -6.33 9.53
CA SER A 60 6.85 -6.23 10.36
C SER A 60 6.61 -4.83 10.93
N TYR A 61 7.68 -4.09 11.25
CA TYR A 61 7.55 -2.70 11.68
C TYR A 61 7.14 -1.79 10.53
N ALA A 62 7.73 -1.97 9.35
CA ALA A 62 7.37 -1.20 8.16
C ALA A 62 5.91 -1.45 7.76
N ALA A 63 5.46 -2.71 7.77
CA ALA A 63 4.06 -3.06 7.52
C ALA A 63 3.10 -2.43 8.55
N ALA A 64 3.43 -2.49 9.85
CA ALA A 64 2.62 -1.89 10.90
C ALA A 64 2.54 -0.36 10.77
N GLN A 65 3.67 0.29 10.48
CA GLN A 65 3.75 1.74 10.27
C GLN A 65 3.03 2.17 8.99
N PHE A 66 3.11 1.38 7.91
CA PHE A 66 2.35 1.59 6.68
C PHE A 66 0.85 1.60 6.98
N ILE A 67 0.34 0.54 7.62
CA ILE A 67 -1.08 0.45 8.01
C ILE A 67 -1.46 1.65 8.89
N PHE A 68 -0.65 1.98 9.90
CA PHE A 68 -0.96 3.09 10.81
C PHE A 68 -1.07 4.44 10.07
N LEU A 69 -0.14 4.76 9.18
CA LEU A 69 -0.20 6.00 8.40
C LEU A 69 -1.41 6.04 7.48
N GLU A 70 -1.77 4.91 6.87
CA GLU A 70 -2.96 4.80 6.03
C GLU A 70 -4.27 4.94 6.82
N MET A 71 -4.32 4.39 8.04
CA MET A 71 -5.42 4.62 8.96
C MET A 71 -5.56 6.11 9.29
N LEU A 72 -4.47 6.80 9.59
CA LEU A 72 -4.49 8.25 9.85
C LEU A 72 -4.91 9.06 8.61
N SER A 73 -4.40 8.70 7.43
CA SER A 73 -4.73 9.35 6.16
C SER A 73 -6.22 9.25 5.86
N SER A 74 -6.79 8.05 5.96
CA SER A 74 -8.22 7.80 5.74
C SER A 74 -9.12 8.36 6.85
N MET A 75 -8.60 8.53 8.07
CA MET A 75 -9.32 9.17 9.18
C MET A 75 -9.71 10.62 8.88
N SER A 76 -8.93 11.32 8.04
CA SER A 76 -9.24 12.70 7.60
C SER A 76 -10.62 12.82 6.93
N LEU A 77 -11.17 11.72 6.39
CA LEU A 77 -12.52 11.68 5.83
C LEU A 77 -13.62 11.81 6.91
N TYR A 78 -13.28 11.68 8.19
CA TYR A 78 -14.21 11.67 9.30
C TYR A 78 -13.95 12.81 10.30
N MET A 79 -12.86 13.55 10.13
CA MET A 79 -12.46 14.64 11.01
C MET A 79 -13.10 15.98 10.60
N ASP A 80 -13.50 16.79 11.59
CA ASP A 80 -13.89 18.21 11.48
C ASP A 80 -14.87 18.59 10.35
N LYS A 81 -15.62 17.62 9.82
CA LYS A 81 -16.77 17.89 8.97
C LYS A 81 -17.80 18.58 9.86
N ARG A 82 -18.34 19.73 9.44
CA ARG A 82 -19.38 20.52 10.15
C ARG A 82 -20.73 19.79 10.26
N CYS A 83 -20.71 18.50 10.57
CA CYS A 83 -21.83 17.63 10.83
C CYS A 83 -21.75 17.20 12.29
N GLU A 84 -22.90 16.85 12.88
CA GLU A 84 -23.04 16.32 14.26
C GLU A 84 -22.33 14.97 14.49
N ARG A 85 -21.46 14.55 13.57
CA ARG A 85 -20.94 13.19 13.35
C ARG A 85 -19.49 13.21 12.88
N SER A 86 -18.68 14.14 13.39
CA SER A 86 -17.26 14.25 13.07
C SER A 86 -16.39 13.94 14.29
N ILE A 87 -15.25 13.32 14.03
CA ILE A 87 -14.20 13.08 15.01
C ILE A 87 -13.44 14.39 15.19
N ARG A 88 -13.21 14.81 16.43
CA ARG A 88 -12.49 16.04 16.72
C ARG A 88 -10.99 15.82 16.64
N ALA A 89 -10.31 16.61 15.83
CA ALA A 89 -8.87 16.48 15.61
C ALA A 89 -8.03 16.74 16.86
N ASP A 90 -8.54 17.58 17.77
CA ASP A 90 -7.86 18.02 18.98
C ASP A 90 -8.04 17.06 20.18
N GLN A 91 -8.84 16.00 20.02
CA GLN A 91 -9.13 15.01 21.07
C GLN A 91 -9.03 13.57 20.52
N PRO A 92 -7.82 13.08 20.17
CA PRO A 92 -7.64 11.75 19.58
C PRO A 92 -8.11 10.60 20.49
N GLU A 93 -8.18 10.80 21.80
CA GLU A 93 -8.76 9.85 22.74
C GLU A 93 -10.25 9.56 22.50
N ASP A 94 -10.98 10.47 21.83
CA ASP A 94 -12.37 10.25 21.42
C ASP A 94 -12.50 9.03 20.50
N LEU A 95 -11.41 8.61 19.84
CA LEU A 95 -11.35 7.39 19.03
C LEU A 95 -11.55 6.11 19.84
N LEU A 96 -11.21 6.14 21.13
CA LEU A 96 -11.22 4.98 22.00
C LEU A 96 -12.58 4.77 22.68
N ASP A 97 -13.50 5.73 22.57
CA ASP A 97 -14.87 5.61 23.06
C ASP A 97 -15.80 5.11 21.92
N PRO A 98 -16.32 3.87 22.00
CA PRO A 98 -17.21 3.34 20.98
C PRO A 98 -18.48 4.17 20.75
N SER A 99 -18.95 4.91 21.75
CA SER A 99 -20.14 5.76 21.61
C SER A 99 -19.91 6.93 20.64
N ASN A 100 -18.68 7.43 20.56
CA ASN A 100 -18.26 8.43 19.59
C ASN A 100 -18.15 7.87 18.17
N MET A 101 -18.08 6.54 18.00
CA MET A 101 -17.94 5.88 16.70
C MET A 101 -19.22 5.21 16.20
N ALA A 102 -20.23 5.05 17.06
CA ALA A 102 -21.44 4.28 16.76
C ALA A 102 -22.23 4.77 15.54
N HIS A 103 -21.99 6.02 15.11
CA HIS A 103 -22.65 6.63 13.95
C HIS A 103 -21.92 6.36 12.62
N LEU A 104 -20.72 5.79 12.65
CA LEU A 104 -19.94 5.44 11.47
C LEU A 104 -20.30 4.01 11.01
N GLU A 105 -20.94 3.89 9.86
CA GLU A 105 -21.16 2.61 9.22
C GLU A 105 -19.91 2.21 8.43
N GLN A 106 -19.20 1.17 8.89
CA GLN A 106 -18.01 0.60 8.22
C GLN A 106 -16.93 1.66 7.89
N PRO A 107 -16.35 2.34 8.89
CA PRO A 107 -15.37 3.38 8.62
C PRO A 107 -14.11 2.82 7.94
N LEU A 108 -13.68 3.49 6.87
CA LEU A 108 -12.57 3.03 6.02
C LEU A 108 -11.25 2.93 6.79
N PHE A 109 -11.01 3.81 7.77
CA PHE A 109 -9.80 3.75 8.59
C PHE A 109 -9.72 2.50 9.48
N LEU A 110 -10.80 1.74 9.67
CA LEU A 110 -10.78 0.45 10.37
C LEU A 110 -10.84 -0.75 9.43
N LEU A 111 -11.29 -0.57 8.19
CA LEU A 111 -11.57 -1.67 7.25
C LEU A 111 -10.74 -1.61 5.96
N GLY A 112 -9.92 -0.58 5.79
CA GLY A 112 -9.15 -0.36 4.58
C GLY A 112 -7.92 -1.26 4.44
N HIS A 113 -7.43 -1.83 5.54
CA HIS A 113 -6.18 -2.58 5.58
C HIS A 113 -6.26 -3.78 6.52
N GLY A 114 -5.60 -4.88 6.15
CA GLY A 114 -5.50 -6.11 6.94
C GLY A 114 -4.06 -6.62 7.02
N VAL A 115 -3.74 -7.32 8.09
CA VAL A 115 -2.50 -8.11 8.19
C VAL A 115 -2.81 -9.52 7.73
N GLU A 116 -2.00 -10.04 6.82
CA GLU A 116 -2.22 -11.34 6.21
C GLU A 116 -1.12 -12.34 6.56
N ASP A 117 -1.47 -13.63 6.54
CA ASP A 117 -0.48 -14.69 6.61
C ASP A 117 0.37 -14.69 5.34
N SER A 118 1.69 -14.57 5.47
CA SER A 118 2.60 -14.61 4.32
C SER A 118 2.56 -15.91 3.52
N ALA A 119 2.06 -17.02 4.10
CA ALA A 119 1.99 -18.31 3.44
C ALA A 119 0.70 -18.52 2.63
N THR A 120 -0.42 -17.90 3.05
CA THR A 120 -1.76 -18.16 2.47
C THR A 120 -2.62 -16.91 2.28
N GLY A 121 -2.06 -15.71 2.39
CA GLY A 121 -2.80 -14.44 2.50
C GLY A 121 -3.11 -13.73 1.19
N ILE A 122 -3.28 -14.45 0.07
CA ILE A 122 -3.85 -13.90 -1.17
C ILE A 122 -5.29 -14.41 -1.29
N HIS A 123 -6.24 -13.50 -1.46
CA HIS A 123 -7.68 -13.77 -1.49
C HIS A 123 -8.23 -13.97 -2.91
N GLY A 124 -7.44 -13.63 -3.93
CA GLY A 124 -7.79 -13.77 -5.35
C GLY A 124 -8.60 -12.59 -5.92
N ASP A 125 -8.96 -11.62 -5.08
CA ASP A 125 -9.63 -10.38 -5.48
C ASP A 125 -8.65 -9.20 -5.67
N GLU A 126 -7.36 -9.45 -5.47
CA GLU A 126 -6.30 -8.48 -5.70
C GLU A 126 -6.13 -8.17 -7.20
N GLU A 127 -5.87 -6.91 -7.45
CA GLU A 127 -5.58 -6.39 -8.79
C GLU A 127 -4.07 -6.16 -8.99
N TYR A 128 -3.32 -6.00 -7.90
CA TYR A 128 -1.88 -5.77 -7.91
C TYR A 128 -1.18 -6.48 -6.75
N LEU A 129 0.04 -6.93 -7.00
CA LEU A 129 1.00 -7.37 -5.98
C LEU A 129 2.19 -6.40 -5.97
N ASP A 130 2.60 -6.00 -4.77
CA ASP A 130 3.76 -5.16 -4.54
C ASP A 130 4.74 -5.87 -3.61
N ILE A 131 6.03 -5.89 -3.96
CA ILE A 131 7.11 -6.28 -3.06
C ILE A 131 7.87 -5.02 -2.67
N VAL A 132 8.10 -4.83 -1.37
CA VAL A 132 8.93 -3.76 -0.80
C VAL A 132 10.12 -4.42 -0.11
N GLU A 133 11.31 -4.20 -0.66
CA GLU A 133 12.54 -4.76 -0.15
C GLU A 133 13.28 -3.72 0.69
N LEU A 134 13.37 -3.99 1.99
CA LEU A 134 14.10 -3.20 2.94
C LEU A 134 15.58 -3.63 2.95
N PRO A 135 16.52 -2.68 3.03
CA PRO A 135 17.92 -3.01 3.21
C PRO A 135 18.13 -3.78 4.53
N THR A 136 19.08 -4.70 4.57
CA THR A 136 19.49 -5.35 5.82
C THR A 136 20.49 -4.41 6.50
N GLN A 137 20.11 -3.77 7.60
CA GLN A 137 20.95 -2.78 8.28
C GLN A 137 21.00 -3.00 9.80
N ALA A 138 22.11 -2.59 10.40
CA ALA A 138 22.17 -2.46 11.85
C ALA A 138 21.30 -1.26 12.26
N PRO A 139 20.67 -1.30 13.45
CA PRO A 139 20.05 -0.10 14.01
C PRO A 139 21.10 1.03 14.00
N PHE A 140 20.71 2.22 13.53
CA PHE A 140 21.52 3.46 13.47
C PHE A 140 22.42 3.67 12.24
N ASP A 141 22.41 2.78 11.24
CA ASP A 141 23.03 3.06 9.95
C ASP A 141 22.33 4.22 9.22
N GLU A 142 22.99 4.82 8.22
CA GLU A 142 22.35 5.84 7.38
C GLU A 142 21.18 5.25 6.59
N PRO A 143 20.10 6.02 6.36
CA PRO A 143 18.97 5.59 5.55
C PRO A 143 19.41 5.01 4.20
N ALA A 144 19.04 3.77 3.93
CA ALA A 144 19.27 3.16 2.63
C ALA A 144 17.99 3.13 1.77
N GLU A 145 18.20 3.01 0.47
CA GLU A 145 17.14 3.03 -0.53
C GLU A 145 16.32 1.73 -0.50
N TRP A 146 14.99 1.87 -0.44
CA TRP A 146 14.07 0.75 -0.64
C TRP A 146 13.95 0.42 -2.13
N THR A 147 13.97 -0.87 -2.44
CA THR A 147 13.59 -1.35 -3.77
C THR A 147 12.17 -1.88 -3.77
N VAL A 148 11.47 -1.67 -4.88
CA VAL A 148 10.09 -2.14 -5.06
C VAL A 148 9.94 -2.93 -6.34
N LYS A 149 9.02 -3.89 -6.31
CA LYS A 149 8.49 -4.57 -7.49
C LYS A 149 6.99 -4.37 -7.53
N VAL A 150 6.46 -3.96 -8.68
CA VAL A 150 5.03 -3.70 -8.88
C VAL A 150 4.53 -4.61 -9.99
N SER A 151 3.52 -5.43 -9.71
CA SER A 151 2.99 -6.36 -10.71
C SER A 151 2.24 -5.62 -11.81
N ASP A 152 2.12 -6.23 -12.99
CA ASP A 152 1.07 -5.84 -13.93
C ASP A 152 -0.32 -6.00 -13.28
N HIS A 153 -1.31 -5.29 -13.81
CA HIS A 153 -2.71 -5.46 -13.40
C HIS A 153 -3.14 -6.91 -13.64
N ALA A 154 -3.55 -7.60 -12.57
CA ALA A 154 -3.92 -9.01 -12.59
C ALA A 154 -2.85 -9.92 -13.22
N GLY A 155 -1.57 -9.53 -13.16
CA GLY A 155 -0.45 -10.24 -13.80
C GLY A 155 0.02 -11.50 -13.07
N PHE A 156 -0.83 -12.15 -12.30
CA PHE A 156 -0.47 -13.25 -11.40
C PHE A 156 -1.62 -14.28 -11.28
N PRO A 157 -1.32 -15.53 -10.90
CA PRO A 157 -2.33 -16.56 -10.62
C PRO A 157 -3.37 -16.15 -9.56
N ARG A 158 -4.65 -16.50 -9.76
CA ARG A 158 -5.78 -16.13 -8.87
C ARG A 158 -6.50 -17.34 -8.25
N TRP A 159 -5.80 -18.16 -7.46
CA TRP A 159 -6.41 -19.31 -6.77
C TRP A 159 -5.92 -19.42 -5.32
N ASP A 160 -6.61 -20.22 -4.49
CA ASP A 160 -6.32 -20.53 -3.07
C ASP A 160 -5.03 -21.34 -2.86
N GLY A 161 -3.94 -20.93 -3.51
CA GLY A 161 -2.65 -21.59 -3.52
C GLY A 161 -1.66 -20.95 -2.55
N PRO A 162 -0.43 -21.50 -2.45
CA PRO A 162 0.63 -20.89 -1.67
C PRO A 162 0.90 -19.47 -2.17
N THR A 163 0.96 -18.51 -1.25
CA THR A 163 1.14 -17.09 -1.61
C THR A 163 2.46 -16.87 -2.35
N ASP A 164 3.52 -17.60 -2.00
CA ASP A 164 4.82 -17.47 -2.66
C ASP A 164 4.75 -17.78 -4.16
N GLU A 165 3.95 -18.75 -4.59
CA GLU A 165 3.79 -19.08 -6.01
C GLU A 165 3.23 -17.90 -6.81
N ALA A 166 2.30 -17.13 -6.22
CA ALA A 166 1.72 -15.96 -6.88
C ALA A 166 2.77 -14.86 -7.08
N PHE A 167 3.63 -14.61 -6.10
CA PHE A 167 4.72 -13.65 -6.21
C PHE A 167 5.84 -14.13 -7.15
N GLU A 168 6.14 -15.43 -7.18
CA GLU A 168 7.14 -15.99 -8.11
C GLU A 168 6.69 -15.92 -9.57
N GLN A 169 5.40 -16.14 -9.84
CA GLN A 169 4.82 -16.17 -11.18
C GLN A 169 4.28 -14.81 -11.66
N ALA A 170 4.25 -13.80 -10.79
CA ALA A 170 3.78 -12.48 -11.14
C ALA A 170 4.62 -11.88 -12.28
N SER A 171 3.96 -11.28 -13.26
CA SER A 171 4.57 -10.40 -14.23
C SER A 171 4.72 -9.00 -13.63
N TRP A 172 5.88 -8.39 -13.83
CA TRP A 172 6.27 -7.14 -13.16
C TRP A 172 6.31 -5.99 -14.17
N GLN A 173 5.49 -4.96 -13.93
CA GLN A 173 5.51 -3.73 -14.73
C GLN A 173 6.66 -2.79 -14.33
N PHE A 174 7.21 -2.98 -13.13
CA PHE A 174 8.34 -2.21 -12.61
C PHE A 174 9.15 -3.03 -11.60
N GLN A 175 10.47 -2.84 -11.61
CA GLN A 175 11.39 -3.29 -10.58
C GLN A 175 12.55 -2.30 -10.48
N GLY A 176 12.81 -1.74 -9.29
CA GLY A 176 13.83 -0.70 -9.11
C GLY A 176 13.67 0.03 -7.78
N SER A 177 14.22 1.25 -7.67
CA SER A 177 14.07 2.06 -6.47
C SER A 177 12.64 2.59 -6.31
N LEU A 178 12.25 2.84 -5.05
CA LEU A 178 10.94 3.41 -4.72
C LEU A 178 10.70 4.76 -5.42
N GLU A 179 11.72 5.63 -5.47
CA GLU A 179 11.63 6.93 -6.14
C GLU A 179 11.41 6.79 -7.65
N ALA A 180 12.19 5.93 -8.31
CA ALA A 180 12.05 5.68 -9.75
C ALA A 180 10.68 5.06 -10.09
N ALA A 181 10.15 4.19 -9.22
CA ALA A 181 8.83 3.60 -9.39
C ALA A 181 7.74 4.67 -9.43
N LEU A 182 7.79 5.61 -8.47
CA LEU A 182 6.81 6.68 -8.35
C LEU A 182 6.85 7.62 -9.56
N GLU A 183 8.05 7.96 -10.04
CA GLU A 183 8.21 8.79 -11.24
C GLU A 183 7.66 8.09 -12.49
N GLU A 184 8.05 6.84 -12.73
CA GLU A 184 7.67 6.11 -13.94
C GLU A 184 6.16 5.84 -14.01
N LEU A 185 5.56 5.36 -12.92
CA LEU A 185 4.14 4.96 -12.92
C LEU A 185 3.19 6.16 -12.90
N ARG A 186 3.59 7.29 -12.30
CA ARG A 186 2.86 8.57 -12.46
C ARG A 186 2.79 9.01 -13.91
N VAL A 187 3.91 8.93 -14.64
CA VAL A 187 3.95 9.32 -16.05
C VAL A 187 3.06 8.41 -16.90
N LYS A 188 3.09 7.09 -16.68
CA LYS A 188 2.21 6.15 -17.40
C LYS A 188 0.72 6.41 -17.14
N SER A 189 0.35 6.72 -15.89
CA SER A 189 -1.03 7.08 -15.48
C SER A 189 -1.53 8.31 -16.25
N VAL A 190 -0.77 9.40 -16.26
CA VAL A 190 -1.11 10.65 -16.96
C VAL A 190 -1.19 10.45 -18.48
N CYS A 191 -0.25 9.69 -19.07
CA CYS A 191 -0.25 9.41 -20.50
C CYS A 191 -1.45 8.55 -20.93
N ASN A 192 -1.90 7.62 -20.09
CA ASN A 192 -3.08 6.80 -20.37
C ASN A 192 -4.37 7.63 -20.28
N ASP A 193 -4.53 8.50 -19.28
CA ASP A 193 -5.72 9.38 -19.19
C ASP A 193 -5.79 10.37 -20.38
N ALA A 194 -4.65 10.89 -20.84
CA ALA A 194 -4.58 11.76 -22.02
C ALA A 194 -5.01 11.04 -23.32
N ARG A 195 -4.68 9.76 -23.49
CA ARG A 195 -5.14 8.92 -24.62
C ARG A 195 -6.64 8.62 -24.54
N PHE A 196 -7.18 8.37 -23.35
CA PHE A 196 -8.61 8.18 -23.17
C PHE A 196 -9.43 9.45 -23.48
N ARG A 197 -8.93 10.62 -23.10
CA ARG A 197 -9.58 11.91 -23.43
C ARG A 197 -9.57 12.23 -24.93
N THR A 198 -8.54 11.82 -25.67
CA THR A 198 -8.49 12.00 -27.14
C THR A 198 -9.44 11.07 -27.88
N CYS A 199 -9.73 9.86 -27.36
CA CYS A 199 -10.76 8.99 -27.94
C CYS A 199 -12.20 9.49 -27.69
N TYR A 200 -12.47 10.14 -26.56
CA TYR A 200 -13.81 10.64 -26.25
C TYR A 200 -14.19 11.94 -27.01
N GLN A 201 -13.21 12.75 -27.42
CA GLN A 201 -13.47 13.94 -28.23
C GLN A 201 -13.72 13.66 -29.73
N GLN A 202 -13.50 12.43 -30.21
CA GLN A 202 -13.78 12.06 -31.61
C GLN A 202 -15.13 11.40 -31.86
N ARG A 203 -15.99 11.23 -30.84
CA ARG A 203 -17.39 10.80 -31.03
C ARG A 203 -18.36 11.92 -30.64
N GLY A 204 -18.40 12.96 -31.47
CA GLY A 204 -19.51 13.91 -31.49
C GLY A 204 -20.81 13.24 -31.94
N PRO A 205 -21.98 13.76 -31.53
CA PRO A 205 -23.27 13.12 -31.78
C PRO A 205 -23.60 13.15 -33.28
N GLN A 206 -23.82 11.99 -33.89
CA GLN A 206 -24.53 11.90 -35.16
C GLN A 206 -25.99 12.30 -34.91
N GLN A 207 -26.33 13.52 -35.34
CA GLN A 207 -27.72 13.95 -35.50
C GLN A 207 -28.40 13.08 -36.57
N ARG A 208 -29.53 12.47 -36.20
CA ARG A 208 -30.69 12.27 -37.07
C ARG A 208 -31.96 12.44 -36.24
#